data_AF-A0A7X5V3P4-F1
#
_entry.id   AF-A0A7X5V3P4-F1
#
_cell.length_a   1.000
_cell.length_b   1.000
_cell.length_c   1.000
_cell.angle_alpha   90.00
_cell.angle_beta   90.00
_cell.angle_gamma   90.00
#
_symmetry.space_group_name_H-M   'P 1'
#
loop_
_entity.id
_entity.type
_entity.pdbx_description
1 polymer ?
#
loop_
_entity_poly.entity_id
_entity_poly.type
_entity_poly.pdbx_seq_one_letter_code
_entity_poly.pdbx_strand_id
1 'polypeptide(L)'
;MSNSYTKAAFGIAVTSAEADLLHRVVGAIEMIDDAEIGLDVLEAHYRDLGADFAALFPRTPESPFDGLLDLFRDENYPSLDFDIDFAGPDADGVVVVFLSGEQFGVETAAKLIQRCAPSALPFGFEWASDCDRLRAGEFGGGYVAITADTIEYGHTSLMLDRAIARASDEGADGFVLATRNGEPGLSFWNNEDGFGSLARATVFSETEAAKFDLPIADDQPEWLAMPAPLRL
;
A
#
# COMPACT_ATOMS: atom_id res chain seq x y z
N MET A 1 -6.39 -8.28 -30.14
CA MET A 1 -6.30 -7.62 -28.84
C MET A 1 -6.80 -8.59 -27.79
N SER A 2 -6.15 -8.65 -26.64
CA SER A 2 -6.62 -9.36 -25.44
C SER A 2 -6.94 -8.30 -24.40
N ASN A 3 -7.90 -8.62 -23.53
CA ASN A 3 -8.25 -7.77 -22.40
C ASN A 3 -7.60 -8.36 -21.15
N SER A 4 -6.96 -7.50 -20.37
CA SER A 4 -6.41 -7.86 -19.07
C SER A 4 -7.26 -7.19 -17.99
N TYR A 5 -7.41 -7.87 -16.86
CA TYR A 5 -8.27 -7.45 -15.76
C TYR A 5 -7.49 -7.52 -14.46
N THR A 6 -7.76 -6.57 -13.57
CA THR A 6 -7.26 -6.59 -12.19
C THR A 6 -8.46 -6.75 -11.28
N LYS A 7 -8.47 -7.80 -10.46
CA LYS A 7 -9.63 -8.18 -9.65
C LYS A 7 -9.27 -8.20 -8.18
N ALA A 8 -10.10 -7.60 -7.35
CA ALA A 8 -10.04 -7.73 -5.91
C ALA A 8 -11.46 -7.67 -5.33
N ALA A 9 -11.65 -8.29 -4.17
CA ALA A 9 -12.89 -8.24 -3.41
C ALA A 9 -12.58 -8.51 -1.94
N PHE A 10 -12.88 -7.57 -1.05
CA PHE A 10 -12.60 -7.69 0.37
C PHE A 10 -13.49 -6.75 1.19
N GLY A 11 -13.62 -7.04 2.49
CA GLY A 11 -14.33 -6.19 3.44
C GLY A 11 -13.41 -5.65 4.52
N ILE A 12 -13.61 -4.40 4.92
CA ILE A 12 -13.02 -3.80 6.12
C ILE A 12 -14.11 -3.48 7.13
N ALA A 13 -13.77 -3.55 8.42
CA ALA A 13 -14.63 -3.10 9.51
C ALA A 13 -14.13 -1.74 9.99
N VAL A 14 -15.00 -0.74 9.98
CA VAL A 14 -14.69 0.64 10.36
C VAL A 14 -15.71 1.19 11.34
N THR A 15 -15.40 2.31 11.97
CA THR A 15 -16.37 3.05 12.78
C THR A 15 -17.43 3.72 11.90
N SER A 16 -18.61 3.99 12.46
CA SER A 16 -19.65 4.75 11.75
C SER A 16 -19.15 6.11 11.21
N ALA A 17 -18.27 6.79 11.96
CA ALA A 17 -17.71 8.08 11.53
C ALA A 17 -16.78 7.95 10.31
N GLU A 18 -15.96 6.89 10.25
CA GLU A 18 -15.12 6.61 9.08
C GLU A 18 -15.96 6.18 7.88
N ALA A 19 -17.04 5.42 8.10
CA ALA A 19 -17.97 5.06 7.02
C ALA A 19 -18.67 6.31 6.42
N ASP A 20 -19.13 7.24 7.27
CA ASP A 20 -19.71 8.52 6.83
C ASP A 20 -18.69 9.41 6.08
N LEU A 21 -17.43 9.39 6.51
CA LEU A 21 -16.34 10.06 5.80
C LEU A 21 -16.09 9.41 4.43
N LEU A 22 -15.97 8.09 4.36
CA LEU A 22 -15.76 7.36 3.11
C LEU A 22 -16.90 7.62 2.10
N HIS A 23 -18.15 7.64 2.56
CA HIS A 23 -19.30 8.05 1.73
C HIS A 23 -19.11 9.43 1.11
N ARG A 24 -18.70 10.42 1.92
CA ARG A 24 -18.43 11.79 1.45
C ARG A 24 -17.27 11.85 0.46
N VAL A 25 -16.21 11.06 0.70
CA VAL A 25 -15.06 10.97 -0.21
C VAL A 25 -15.47 10.40 -1.57
N VAL A 26 -16.24 9.32 -1.59
CA VAL A 26 -16.75 8.72 -2.83
C VAL A 26 -17.59 9.73 -3.62
N GLY A 27 -18.54 10.39 -2.96
CA GLY A 27 -19.36 11.43 -3.61
C GLY A 27 -18.56 12.62 -4.13
N ALA A 28 -17.49 13.02 -3.42
CA ALA A 28 -16.58 14.06 -3.89
C ALA A 28 -15.81 13.64 -5.14
N ILE A 29 -15.36 12.37 -5.23
CA ILE A 29 -14.65 11.86 -6.40
C ILE A 29 -15.58 11.82 -7.63
N GLU A 30 -16.80 11.30 -7.48
CA GLU A 30 -17.81 11.30 -8.54
C GLU A 30 -18.11 12.71 -9.06
N MET A 31 -18.09 13.70 -8.18
CA MET A 31 -18.29 15.10 -8.56
C MET A 31 -17.10 15.69 -9.32
N ILE A 32 -15.87 15.33 -8.98
CA ILE A 32 -14.66 15.87 -9.64
C ILE A 32 -14.50 15.30 -11.05
N ASP A 33 -14.94 14.06 -11.29
CA ASP A 33 -14.90 13.44 -12.62
C ASP A 33 -15.84 14.13 -13.64
N ASP A 34 -16.84 14.89 -13.16
CA ASP A 34 -17.74 15.67 -14.01
C ASP A 34 -17.12 17.00 -14.47
N ALA A 35 -16.55 16.98 -15.68
CA ALA A 35 -15.92 18.14 -16.33
C ALA A 35 -16.88 19.33 -16.60
N GLU A 36 -18.20 19.17 -16.45
CA GLU A 36 -19.17 20.26 -16.60
C GLU A 36 -19.32 21.11 -15.32
N ILE A 37 -18.75 20.64 -14.20
CA ILE A 37 -18.86 21.32 -12.91
C ILE A 37 -17.85 22.46 -12.80
N GLY A 38 -18.37 23.68 -12.62
CA GLY A 38 -17.54 24.87 -12.43
C GLY A 38 -16.89 24.96 -11.04
N LEU A 39 -15.77 25.68 -10.96
CA LEU A 39 -14.98 25.86 -9.73
C LEU A 39 -15.80 26.39 -8.53
N ASP A 40 -16.74 27.31 -8.76
CA ASP A 40 -17.60 27.85 -7.68
C ASP A 40 -18.46 26.76 -7.02
N VAL A 41 -18.88 25.76 -7.80
CA VAL A 41 -19.69 24.63 -7.32
C VAL A 41 -18.81 23.66 -6.52
N LEU A 42 -17.59 23.39 -7.00
CA LEU A 42 -16.59 22.60 -6.26
C LEU A 42 -16.22 23.25 -4.92
N GLU A 43 -16.04 24.57 -4.89
CA GLU A 43 -15.75 25.35 -3.68
C GLU A 43 -16.93 25.36 -2.68
N ALA A 44 -18.16 25.37 -3.16
CA ALA A 44 -19.32 25.19 -2.30
C ALA A 44 -19.37 23.78 -1.71
N HIS A 45 -19.19 22.76 -2.55
CA HIS A 45 -19.21 21.37 -2.12
C HIS A 45 -18.11 21.06 -1.10
N TYR A 46 -16.88 21.49 -1.35
CA TYR A 46 -15.76 21.29 -0.41
C TYR A 46 -16.06 21.84 0.99
N ARG A 47 -16.72 23.01 1.08
CA ARG A 47 -17.11 23.59 2.37
C ARG A 47 -18.15 22.75 3.12
N ASP A 48 -19.02 22.06 2.39
CA ASP A 48 -20.07 21.21 2.94
C ASP A 48 -19.53 19.83 3.37
N LEU A 49 -18.37 19.41 2.86
CA LEU A 49 -17.73 18.13 3.22
C LEU A 49 -17.19 18.08 4.65
N GLY A 50 -17.07 19.20 5.36
CA GLY A 50 -16.74 19.22 6.78
C GLY A 50 -15.25 19.25 7.12
N ALA A 51 -14.95 19.52 8.40
CA ALA A 51 -13.59 19.78 8.87
C ALA A 51 -12.71 18.53 8.97
N ASP A 52 -13.31 17.37 9.23
CA ASP A 52 -12.65 16.07 9.25
C ASP A 52 -12.20 15.64 7.85
N PHE A 53 -13.01 15.88 6.83
CA PHE A 53 -12.61 15.73 5.43
C PHE A 53 -11.42 16.65 5.10
N ALA A 54 -11.55 17.95 5.39
CA ALA A 54 -10.51 18.94 5.09
C ALA A 54 -9.18 18.67 5.82
N ALA A 55 -9.22 18.00 6.98
CA ALA A 55 -8.01 17.61 7.71
C ALA A 55 -7.23 16.49 6.99
N LEU A 56 -7.92 15.58 6.31
CA LEU A 56 -7.32 14.47 5.57
C LEU A 56 -6.99 14.84 4.12
N PHE A 57 -7.78 15.75 3.54
CA PHE A 57 -7.68 16.20 2.16
C PHE A 57 -7.54 17.73 2.13
N PRO A 58 -6.33 18.25 2.46
CA PRO A 58 -6.11 19.68 2.50
C PRO A 58 -6.19 20.27 1.09
N ARG A 59 -6.90 21.39 0.96
CA ARG A 59 -6.94 22.18 -0.27
C ARG A 59 -5.62 22.89 -0.56
N THR A 60 -5.43 23.26 -1.82
CA THR A 60 -4.35 24.15 -2.29
C THR A 60 -4.95 25.49 -2.75
N PRO A 61 -4.09 26.48 -3.09
CA PRO A 61 -4.52 27.68 -3.80
C PRO A 61 -5.11 27.40 -5.19
N GLU A 62 -4.67 26.34 -5.85
CA GLU A 62 -5.04 26.00 -7.23
C GLU A 62 -6.40 25.31 -7.32
N SER A 63 -6.70 24.37 -6.40
CA SER A 63 -7.98 23.68 -6.38
C SER A 63 -8.38 23.21 -4.96
N PRO A 64 -9.68 23.20 -4.65
CA PRO A 64 -10.16 22.73 -3.34
C PRO A 64 -9.87 21.23 -3.12
N PHE A 65 -9.70 20.43 -4.17
CA PHE A 65 -9.63 18.97 -4.09
C PHE A 65 -8.24 18.37 -4.35
N ASP A 66 -7.20 19.19 -4.48
CA ASP A 66 -5.84 18.68 -4.79
C ASP A 66 -5.36 17.63 -3.78
N GLY A 67 -5.60 17.83 -2.48
CA GLY A 67 -5.25 16.82 -1.47
C GLY A 67 -6.00 15.50 -1.62
N LEU A 68 -7.20 15.50 -2.24
CA LEU A 68 -7.94 14.30 -2.61
C LEU A 68 -7.39 13.66 -3.89
N LEU A 69 -6.95 14.48 -4.85
CA LEU A 69 -6.35 14.01 -6.10
C LEU A 69 -5.04 13.23 -5.88
N ASP A 70 -4.33 13.47 -4.77
CA ASP A 70 -3.16 12.69 -4.34
C ASP A 70 -3.43 11.17 -4.19
N LEU A 71 -4.71 10.76 -4.08
CA LEU A 71 -5.09 9.34 -4.08
C LEU A 71 -4.84 8.66 -5.42
N PHE A 72 -4.84 9.40 -6.52
CA PHE A 72 -4.78 8.86 -7.87
C PHE A 72 -3.37 8.95 -8.44
N ARG A 73 -3.08 8.04 -9.38
CA ARG A 73 -1.82 8.08 -10.13
C ARG A 73 -1.86 9.12 -11.25
N ASP A 74 -3.02 9.30 -11.87
CA ASP A 74 -3.29 10.37 -12.84
C ASP A 74 -4.32 11.31 -12.24
N GLU A 75 -3.85 12.48 -11.79
CA GLU A 75 -4.68 13.53 -11.20
C GLU A 75 -5.69 14.13 -12.19
N ASN A 76 -5.48 13.94 -13.51
CA ASN A 76 -6.36 14.50 -14.54
C ASN A 76 -7.58 13.62 -14.84
N TYR A 77 -7.55 12.36 -14.41
CA TYR A 77 -8.63 11.39 -14.64
C TYR A 77 -8.87 10.56 -13.37
N PRO A 78 -9.36 11.19 -12.28
CA PRO A 78 -9.59 10.51 -11.01
C PRO A 78 -10.78 9.55 -11.11
N SER A 79 -10.53 8.25 -10.98
CA SER A 79 -11.56 7.21 -10.97
C SER A 79 -11.32 6.21 -9.85
N LEU A 80 -12.35 5.93 -9.06
CA LEU A 80 -12.38 4.76 -8.20
C LEU A 80 -12.70 3.57 -9.11
N ASP A 81 -11.68 2.91 -9.66
CA ASP A 81 -11.85 1.75 -10.55
C ASP A 81 -12.35 0.49 -9.79
N PHE A 82 -13.23 0.66 -8.81
CA PHE A 82 -13.83 -0.34 -7.95
C PHE A 82 -15.11 0.20 -7.28
N ASP A 83 -16.03 -0.72 -6.98
CA ASP A 83 -17.26 -0.43 -6.26
C ASP A 83 -17.02 -0.45 -4.75
N ILE A 84 -17.77 0.38 -4.02
CA ILE A 84 -17.78 0.41 -2.55
C ILE A 84 -19.21 0.29 -2.03
N ASP A 85 -19.48 -0.77 -1.31
CA ASP A 85 -20.76 -1.02 -0.64
C ASP A 85 -20.61 -0.89 0.89
N PHE A 86 -21.63 -0.34 1.54
CA PHE A 86 -21.63 -0.13 2.99
C PHE A 86 -22.78 -0.89 3.63
N ALA A 87 -22.47 -1.74 4.60
CA ALA A 87 -23.47 -2.36 5.44
C ALA A 87 -24.08 -1.33 6.43
N GLY A 88 -25.24 -1.65 6.99
CA GLY A 88 -25.76 -0.90 8.14
C GLY A 88 -24.86 -1.11 9.37
N PRO A 89 -24.77 -0.13 10.29
CA PRO A 89 -24.01 -0.28 11.51
C PRO A 89 -24.58 -1.41 12.38
N ASP A 90 -23.68 -2.18 13.00
CA ASP A 90 -24.06 -3.18 13.99
C ASP A 90 -24.39 -2.54 15.35
N ALA A 91 -24.62 -3.38 16.37
CA ALA A 91 -24.98 -2.93 17.72
C ALA A 91 -23.88 -2.09 18.40
N ASP A 92 -22.62 -2.26 17.98
CA ASP A 92 -21.46 -1.56 18.53
C ASP A 92 -21.05 -0.35 17.65
N GLY A 93 -21.82 -0.05 16.60
CA GLY A 93 -21.57 1.06 15.68
C GLY A 93 -20.46 0.77 14.66
N VAL A 94 -20.09 -0.51 14.49
CA VAL A 94 -19.15 -0.96 13.46
C VAL A 94 -19.90 -1.10 12.13
N VAL A 95 -19.30 -0.58 11.07
CA VAL A 95 -19.80 -0.67 9.70
C VAL A 95 -18.84 -1.53 8.89
N VAL A 96 -19.38 -2.53 8.20
CA VAL A 96 -18.60 -3.29 7.20
C VAL A 96 -18.67 -2.56 5.87
N VAL A 97 -17.51 -2.22 5.31
CA VAL A 97 -17.37 -1.62 3.99
C VAL A 97 -16.76 -2.66 3.06
N PHE A 98 -17.45 -2.99 1.98
CA PHE A 98 -17.04 -3.97 1.00
C PHE A 98 -16.54 -3.28 -0.27
N LEU A 99 -15.32 -3.61 -0.68
CA LEU A 99 -14.69 -3.08 -1.89
C LEU A 99 -14.53 -4.22 -2.90
N SER A 100 -14.93 -4.00 -4.16
CA SER A 100 -14.75 -5.02 -5.20
C SER A 100 -14.69 -4.44 -6.61
N GLY A 101 -14.10 -5.17 -7.57
CA GLY A 101 -14.07 -4.72 -8.96
C GLY A 101 -13.27 -5.63 -9.88
N GLU A 102 -13.42 -5.44 -11.20
CA GLU A 102 -12.71 -6.18 -12.25
C GLU A 102 -11.69 -5.36 -13.05
N GLN A 103 -11.54 -4.08 -12.71
CA GLN A 103 -10.42 -3.23 -13.11
C GLN A 103 -9.82 -2.53 -11.88
N PHE A 104 -9.76 -3.27 -10.78
CA PHE A 104 -9.55 -2.76 -9.43
C PHE A 104 -8.32 -1.84 -9.32
N GLY A 105 -8.56 -0.58 -8.94
CA GLY A 105 -7.53 0.43 -8.66
C GLY A 105 -6.79 0.14 -7.35
N VAL A 106 -5.84 -0.81 -7.37
CA VAL A 106 -5.11 -1.31 -6.18
C VAL A 106 -4.45 -0.18 -5.37
N GLU A 107 -3.72 0.73 -6.03
CA GLU A 107 -3.02 1.83 -5.35
C GLU A 107 -4.00 2.84 -4.73
N THR A 108 -5.04 3.20 -5.48
CA THR A 108 -6.09 4.13 -5.01
C THR A 108 -6.84 3.55 -3.81
N ALA A 109 -7.23 2.28 -3.86
CA ALA A 109 -7.86 1.60 -2.72
C ALA A 109 -6.94 1.58 -1.49
N ALA A 110 -5.65 1.29 -1.67
CA ALA A 110 -4.70 1.24 -0.57
C ALA A 110 -4.52 2.62 0.11
N LYS A 111 -4.34 3.69 -0.68
CA LYS A 111 -4.23 5.06 -0.16
C LYS A 111 -5.52 5.53 0.51
N LEU A 112 -6.68 5.20 -0.07
CA LEU A 112 -8.00 5.52 0.49
C LEU A 112 -8.18 4.86 1.86
N ILE A 113 -7.89 3.56 1.98
CA ILE A 113 -7.99 2.81 3.24
C ILE A 113 -7.02 3.39 4.27
N GLN A 114 -5.75 3.60 3.88
CA GLN A 114 -4.73 4.12 4.80
C GLN A 114 -5.14 5.47 5.40
N ARG A 115 -5.70 6.36 4.59
CA ARG A 115 -6.03 7.73 4.98
C ARG A 115 -7.38 7.85 5.70
N CYS A 116 -8.39 7.06 5.29
CA CYS A 116 -9.77 7.23 5.75
C CYS A 116 -10.27 6.16 6.72
N ALA A 117 -9.57 5.04 6.87
CA ALA A 117 -9.99 3.93 7.73
C ALA A 117 -8.91 3.50 8.73
N PRO A 118 -8.36 4.43 9.55
CA PRO A 118 -7.33 4.10 10.53
C PRO A 118 -7.73 3.01 11.53
N SER A 119 -9.01 2.87 11.87
CA SER A 119 -9.48 1.80 12.77
C SER A 119 -9.35 0.39 12.20
N ALA A 120 -9.28 0.26 10.87
CA ALA A 120 -9.07 -1.02 10.18
C ALA A 120 -7.59 -1.41 10.13
N LEU A 121 -6.66 -0.48 10.43
CA LEU A 121 -5.23 -0.72 10.31
C LEU A 121 -4.64 -1.44 11.55
N PRO A 122 -3.66 -2.35 11.36
CA PRO A 122 -3.09 -2.78 10.08
C PRO A 122 -4.05 -3.70 9.30
N PHE A 123 -4.07 -3.55 7.98
CA PHE A 123 -4.91 -4.33 7.08
C PHE A 123 -4.12 -4.80 5.86
N GLY A 124 -4.62 -5.81 5.15
CA GLY A 124 -4.10 -6.17 3.85
C GLY A 124 -5.15 -6.85 3.00
N PHE A 125 -4.97 -6.79 1.68
CA PHE A 125 -5.84 -7.45 0.72
C PHE A 125 -5.04 -8.04 -0.42
N GLU A 126 -5.63 -9.04 -1.08
CA GLU A 126 -5.06 -9.70 -2.25
C GLU A 126 -5.77 -9.23 -3.51
N TRP A 127 -5.05 -9.28 -4.62
CA TRP A 127 -5.60 -9.02 -5.94
C TRP A 127 -5.06 -10.03 -6.94
N ALA A 128 -5.83 -10.29 -7.99
CA ALA A 128 -5.48 -11.17 -9.07
C ALA A 128 -5.42 -10.38 -10.39
N SER A 129 -4.52 -10.80 -11.28
CA SER A 129 -4.55 -10.36 -12.67
C SER A 129 -4.85 -11.54 -13.57
N ASP A 130 -5.86 -11.39 -14.42
CA ASP A 130 -6.22 -12.37 -15.43
C ASP A 130 -6.38 -11.75 -16.82
N CYS A 131 -6.53 -12.60 -17.83
CA CYS A 131 -6.67 -12.21 -19.21
C CYS A 131 -7.74 -13.07 -19.89
N ASP A 132 -8.51 -12.47 -20.81
CA ASP A 132 -9.52 -13.18 -21.60
C ASP A 132 -8.92 -14.25 -22.54
N ARG A 133 -7.59 -14.24 -22.72
CA ARG A 133 -6.84 -15.21 -23.52
C ARG A 133 -5.73 -15.84 -22.70
N LEU A 134 -5.64 -17.17 -22.77
CA LEU A 134 -4.59 -17.95 -22.12
C LEU A 134 -3.24 -17.71 -22.81
N ARG A 135 -2.47 -16.73 -22.31
CA ARG A 135 -1.13 -16.38 -22.80
C ARG A 135 -0.13 -16.46 -21.65
N ALA A 136 1.11 -16.82 -21.99
CA ALA A 136 2.19 -16.87 -21.02
C ALA A 136 2.46 -15.47 -20.45
N GLY A 137 2.55 -15.37 -19.12
CA GLY A 137 2.86 -14.11 -18.42
C GLY A 137 1.68 -13.17 -18.18
N GLU A 138 0.47 -13.51 -18.63
CA GLU A 138 -0.73 -12.66 -18.44
C GLU A 138 -1.56 -13.04 -17.20
N PHE A 139 -1.06 -13.96 -16.37
CA PHE A 139 -1.68 -14.35 -15.10
C PHE A 139 -0.75 -13.98 -13.96
N GLY A 140 -1.34 -13.49 -12.87
CA GLY A 140 -0.58 -13.12 -11.69
C GLY A 140 -1.49 -12.54 -10.63
N GLY A 141 -0.95 -11.64 -9.84
CA GLY A 141 -1.62 -11.05 -8.71
C GLY A 141 -0.62 -10.55 -7.69
N GLY A 142 -1.10 -10.34 -6.48
CA GLY A 142 -0.28 -9.83 -5.41
C GLY A 142 -1.06 -9.59 -4.14
N TYR A 143 -0.40 -8.91 -3.22
CA TYR A 143 -1.02 -8.40 -2.00
C TYR A 143 -0.65 -6.93 -1.82
N VAL A 144 -1.46 -6.27 -0.99
CA VAL A 144 -1.13 -4.98 -0.39
C VAL A 144 -1.19 -5.15 1.13
N ALA A 145 -0.17 -4.68 1.83
CA ALA A 145 -0.16 -4.57 3.28
C ALA A 145 -0.10 -3.09 3.67
N ILE A 146 -1.01 -2.68 4.55
CA ILE A 146 -1.26 -1.28 4.91
C ILE A 146 -1.08 -1.12 6.41
N THR A 147 -0.20 -0.22 6.80
CA THR A 147 -0.06 0.29 8.16
C THR A 147 -0.40 1.77 8.20
N ALA A 148 -0.42 2.39 9.38
CA ALA A 148 -0.63 3.82 9.49
C ALA A 148 0.44 4.64 8.74
N ASP A 149 1.66 4.11 8.63
CA ASP A 149 2.83 4.85 8.11
C ASP A 149 3.24 4.41 6.70
N THR A 150 2.93 3.17 6.31
CA THR A 150 3.46 2.55 5.08
C THR A 150 2.43 1.73 4.33
N ILE A 151 2.59 1.69 3.01
CA ILE A 151 1.90 0.75 2.11
C ILE A 151 2.97 -0.09 1.42
N GLU A 152 2.90 -1.41 1.61
CA GLU A 152 3.77 -2.38 0.95
C GLU A 152 3.00 -3.14 -0.13
N TYR A 153 3.63 -3.31 -1.29
CA TYR A 153 3.08 -4.05 -2.43
C TYR A 153 3.91 -5.30 -2.68
N GLY A 154 3.25 -6.46 -2.72
CA GLY A 154 3.84 -7.71 -3.13
C GLY A 154 3.27 -8.19 -4.47
N HIS A 155 4.11 -8.74 -5.33
CA HIS A 155 3.71 -9.30 -6.62
C HIS A 155 4.05 -10.80 -6.67
N THR A 156 3.08 -11.61 -7.10
CA THR A 156 3.29 -13.07 -7.21
C THR A 156 4.38 -13.44 -8.21
N SER A 157 4.57 -12.64 -9.27
CA SER A 157 5.68 -12.80 -10.22
C SER A 157 7.05 -12.62 -9.55
N LEU A 158 7.23 -11.56 -8.76
CA LEU A 158 8.46 -11.33 -8.00
C LEU A 158 8.71 -12.43 -6.97
N MET A 159 7.64 -12.89 -6.30
CA MET A 159 7.73 -14.01 -5.35
C MET A 159 8.14 -15.32 -6.05
N LEU A 160 7.63 -15.58 -7.25
CA LEU A 160 8.01 -16.72 -8.08
C LEU A 160 9.47 -16.61 -8.52
N ASP A 161 9.90 -15.45 -9.02
CA ASP A 161 11.27 -15.21 -9.44
C ASP A 161 12.25 -15.43 -8.27
N ARG A 162 11.93 -14.90 -7.09
CA ARG A 162 12.70 -15.16 -5.86
C ARG A 162 12.70 -16.64 -5.49
N ALA A 163 11.56 -17.32 -5.58
CA ALA A 163 11.48 -18.74 -5.27
C ALA A 163 12.34 -19.60 -6.20
N ILE A 164 12.45 -19.22 -7.49
CA ILE A 164 13.34 -19.87 -8.47
C ILE A 164 14.80 -19.53 -8.17
N ALA A 165 15.12 -18.27 -7.89
CA ALA A 165 16.48 -17.82 -7.59
C ALA A 165 17.09 -18.56 -6.39
N ARG A 166 16.30 -18.80 -5.34
CA ARG A 166 16.72 -19.58 -4.15
C ARG A 166 17.23 -20.99 -4.46
N ALA A 167 16.86 -21.58 -5.60
CA ALA A 167 17.38 -22.89 -5.99
C ALA A 167 18.86 -22.84 -6.40
N SER A 168 19.38 -21.66 -6.73
CA SER A 168 20.74 -21.46 -7.25
C SER A 168 21.58 -20.47 -6.44
N ASP A 169 20.96 -19.64 -5.60
CA ASP A 169 21.62 -18.54 -4.88
C ASP A 169 21.08 -18.41 -3.45
N GLU A 170 21.99 -18.51 -2.47
CA GLU A 170 21.70 -18.33 -1.03
C GLU A 170 21.34 -16.87 -0.70
N GLY A 171 21.82 -15.91 -1.51
CA GLY A 171 21.54 -14.48 -1.40
C GLY A 171 20.27 -14.00 -2.11
N ALA A 172 19.41 -14.92 -2.59
CA ALA A 172 18.23 -14.57 -3.39
C ALA A 172 17.23 -13.62 -2.69
N ASP A 173 17.22 -13.60 -1.36
CA ASP A 173 16.40 -12.69 -0.54
C ASP A 173 17.19 -11.49 0.01
N GLY A 174 18.43 -11.31 -0.46
CA GLY A 174 19.34 -10.24 -0.06
C GLY A 174 20.18 -10.59 1.16
N PHE A 175 20.96 -9.60 1.61
CA PHE A 175 21.90 -9.69 2.70
C PHE A 175 21.64 -8.60 3.73
N VAL A 176 21.88 -8.91 5.00
CA VAL A 176 21.92 -7.93 6.08
C VAL A 176 23.33 -7.88 6.65
N LEU A 177 23.78 -6.68 7.02
CA LEU A 177 25.05 -6.53 7.72
C LEU A 177 24.82 -6.67 9.21
N ALA A 178 25.45 -7.66 9.84
CA ALA A 178 25.31 -7.95 11.26
C ALA A 178 26.64 -7.74 11.98
N THR A 179 26.58 -7.30 13.24
CA THR A 179 27.74 -7.32 14.15
C THR A 179 27.32 -7.95 15.48
N ARG A 180 28.27 -8.53 16.21
CA ARG A 180 27.98 -8.99 17.56
C ARG A 180 27.88 -7.78 18.47
N ASN A 181 26.80 -7.73 19.23
CA ASN A 181 26.65 -6.78 20.31
C ASN A 181 26.20 -7.55 21.56
N GLY A 182 26.70 -7.16 22.74
CA GLY A 182 26.28 -7.79 24.00
C GLY A 182 24.75 -7.81 24.12
N GLU A 183 24.19 -8.90 24.67
CA GLU A 183 22.76 -9.27 24.71
C GLU A 183 21.82 -8.30 23.96
N PRO A 184 21.47 -8.61 22.69
CA PRO A 184 20.87 -9.87 22.27
C PRO A 184 21.69 -10.68 21.23
N GLY A 185 23.03 -10.58 21.29
CA GLY A 185 23.95 -11.46 20.56
C GLY A 185 24.26 -11.07 19.12
N LEU A 186 23.31 -10.44 18.41
CA LEU A 186 23.51 -9.83 17.10
C LEU A 186 22.74 -8.50 16.99
N SER A 187 23.31 -7.55 16.27
CA SER A 187 22.65 -6.30 15.85
C SER A 187 22.85 -6.11 14.35
N PHE A 188 21.88 -5.50 13.68
CA PHE A 188 21.81 -5.41 12.22
C PHE A 188 21.82 -3.95 11.76
N TRP A 189 22.56 -3.67 10.70
CA TRP A 189 22.74 -2.33 10.16
C TRP A 189 21.46 -1.80 9.52
N ASN A 190 21.16 -0.53 9.79
CA ASN A 190 20.18 0.29 9.10
C ASN A 190 20.87 1.58 8.61
N ASN A 191 20.62 1.99 7.36
CA ASN A 191 21.28 3.17 6.77
C ASN A 191 20.95 4.51 7.45
N GLU A 192 19.85 4.58 8.19
CA GLU A 192 19.37 5.79 8.88
C GLU A 192 19.77 5.79 10.36
N ASP A 193 19.56 4.66 11.05
CA ASP A 193 19.67 4.53 12.51
C ASP A 193 20.94 3.80 12.99
N GLY A 194 21.71 3.18 12.10
CA GLY A 194 22.86 2.35 12.46
C GLY A 194 22.48 0.94 12.94
N PHE A 195 23.29 0.33 13.82
CA PHE A 195 23.06 -1.05 14.28
C PHE A 195 21.90 -1.17 15.28
N GLY A 196 20.93 -2.04 14.99
CA GLY A 196 19.75 -2.28 15.81
C GLY A 196 19.06 -3.63 15.56
N SER A 197 17.74 -3.67 15.67
CA SER A 197 16.94 -4.90 15.49
C SER A 197 16.87 -5.36 14.03
N LEU A 198 16.79 -6.67 13.79
CA LEU A 198 16.61 -7.24 12.44
C LEU A 198 15.40 -6.67 11.70
N ALA A 199 14.29 -6.38 12.41
CA ALA A 199 13.06 -5.85 11.82
C ALA A 199 13.23 -4.46 11.16
N ARG A 200 14.30 -3.73 11.49
CA ARG A 200 14.64 -2.44 10.89
C ARG A 200 15.88 -2.53 10.00
N ALA A 201 16.47 -3.70 9.81
CA ALA A 201 17.71 -3.83 9.05
C ALA A 201 17.52 -3.40 7.59
N THR A 202 18.50 -2.71 7.03
CA THR A 202 18.57 -2.51 5.59
C THR A 202 18.97 -3.82 4.93
N VAL A 203 18.15 -4.28 3.98
CA VAL A 203 18.45 -5.45 3.14
C VAL A 203 19.15 -4.97 1.87
N PHE A 204 20.31 -5.54 1.59
CA PHE A 204 21.16 -5.21 0.45
C PHE A 204 21.08 -6.33 -0.60
N SER A 205 21.06 -5.97 -1.88
CA SER A 205 21.39 -6.91 -2.95
C SER A 205 22.86 -7.31 -2.88
N GLU A 206 23.23 -8.42 -3.53
CA GLU A 206 24.63 -8.87 -3.61
C GLU A 206 25.55 -7.78 -4.18
N THR A 207 25.08 -7.04 -5.19
CA THR A 207 25.86 -5.96 -5.82
C THR A 207 26.04 -4.77 -4.90
N GLU A 208 25.05 -4.44 -4.07
CA GLU A 208 25.15 -3.36 -3.10
C GLU A 208 26.10 -3.76 -1.96
N ALA A 209 25.93 -4.97 -1.41
CA ALA A 209 26.80 -5.49 -0.35
C ALA A 209 28.27 -5.52 -0.78
N ALA A 210 28.57 -5.89 -2.04
CA ALA A 210 29.93 -5.91 -2.57
C ALA A 210 30.58 -4.52 -2.72
N LYS A 211 29.79 -3.45 -2.76
CA LYS A 211 30.25 -2.06 -2.92
C LYS A 211 30.11 -1.23 -1.64
N PHE A 212 29.53 -1.80 -0.59
CA PHE A 212 29.19 -1.06 0.62
C PHE A 212 30.41 -0.93 1.54
N ASP A 213 30.72 0.31 1.93
CA ASP A 213 31.80 0.59 2.87
C ASP A 213 31.37 0.20 4.30
N LEU A 214 32.05 -0.79 4.88
CA LEU A 214 31.69 -1.32 6.20
C LEU A 214 31.87 -0.25 7.30
N PRO A 215 30.85 -0.03 8.14
CA PRO A 215 30.92 0.90 9.26
C PRO A 215 31.93 0.41 10.31
N ILE A 216 32.54 1.37 11.03
CA ILE A 216 33.39 1.07 12.18
C ILE A 216 32.49 0.66 13.35
N ALA A 217 32.70 -0.54 13.89
CA ALA A 217 31.97 -1.09 15.03
C ALA A 217 32.94 -1.80 15.99
N ASP A 218 32.46 -2.09 17.20
CA ASP A 218 33.25 -2.74 18.25
C ASP A 218 33.66 -4.18 17.90
N ASP A 219 32.82 -4.89 17.14
CA ASP A 219 33.14 -6.18 16.51
C ASP A 219 33.03 -6.06 14.98
N GLN A 220 33.79 -6.89 14.26
CA GLN A 220 33.84 -6.86 12.80
C GLN A 220 32.45 -7.18 12.22
N PRO A 221 31.83 -6.26 11.46
CA PRO A 221 30.56 -6.55 10.81
C PRO A 221 30.71 -7.61 9.72
N GLU A 222 29.77 -8.55 9.66
CA GLU A 222 29.71 -9.66 8.72
C GLU A 222 28.39 -9.64 7.95
N TRP A 223 28.45 -9.98 6.66
CA TRP A 223 27.27 -10.14 5.82
C TRP A 223 26.59 -11.48 6.10
N LEU A 224 25.28 -11.43 6.37
CA LEU A 224 24.45 -12.62 6.53
C LEU A 224 23.39 -12.63 5.42
N ALA A 225 23.27 -13.75 4.71
CA ALA A 225 22.19 -13.96 3.76
C ALA A 225 20.84 -14.04 4.49
N MET A 226 19.82 -13.40 3.92
CA MET A 226 18.47 -13.48 4.45
C MET A 226 17.91 -14.88 4.23
N PRO A 227 17.35 -15.53 5.27
CA PRO A 227 16.71 -16.81 5.08
C PRO A 227 15.46 -16.64 4.21
N ALA A 228 15.10 -17.70 3.48
CA ALA A 228 13.84 -17.74 2.76
C ALA A 228 12.67 -17.44 3.72
N PRO A 229 11.68 -16.63 3.30
CA PRO A 229 10.47 -16.39 4.08
C PRO A 229 9.80 -17.70 4.48
N LEU A 230 9.25 -17.72 5.70
CA LEU A 230 8.47 -18.86 6.17
C LEU A 230 7.30 -19.12 5.22
N ARG A 231 7.22 -20.34 4.70
CA ARG A 231 6.06 -20.82 3.95
C ARG A 231 5.07 -21.36 4.99
N LEU A 232 3.95 -20.66 5.18
CA LEU A 232 2.82 -21.15 5.97
C LEU A 232 1.93 -22.06 5.12
#